data_AF-A0AAU5MNW0-F1
#
_entry.id   AF-A0AAU5MNW0-F1
#
_cell.length_a   1.000
_cell.length_b   1.000
_cell.length_c   1.000
_cell.angle_alpha   90.00
_cell.angle_beta   90.00
_cell.angle_gamma   90.00
#
_symmetry.space_group_name_H-M   'P 1'
#
loop_
_entity.id
_entity.type
_entity.pdbx_description
1 polymer ?
#
loop_
_entity_poly.entity_id
_entity_poly.type
_entity_poly.pdbx_seq_one_letter_code
_entity_poly.pdbx_strand_id
1 'polypeptide(L)'
;MEFCRHLRTLCPPEVRIALVCDNFSAHLTTKRCQRVGPWAAANNAEIAYTPTNSSWLNRIEAQFTALRYITLDGTDHVSHKEQGSMIRRYIIW
;
A
#
# COMPACT_ATOMS: atom_id res chain seq x y z
N MET A 1 -10.67 -4.01 0.53
CA MET A 1 -10.85 -3.27 1.79
C MET A 1 -10.39 -4.04 3.03
N GLU A 2 -10.16 -5.36 2.98
CA GLU A 2 -9.73 -6.11 4.19
C GLU A 2 -8.49 -5.53 4.87
N PHE A 3 -7.48 -5.15 4.08
CA PHE A 3 -6.28 -4.52 4.61
C PHE A 3 -6.57 -3.20 5.35
N CYS A 4 -7.39 -2.32 4.77
CA CYS A 4 -7.78 -1.06 5.42
C CYS A 4 -8.53 -1.29 6.74
N ARG A 5 -9.41 -2.31 6.79
CA ARG A 5 -10.10 -2.69 8.03
C ARG A 5 -9.11 -3.17 9.10
N HIS A 6 -8.14 -3.99 8.70
CA HIS A 6 -7.07 -4.40 9.61
C HIS A 6 -6.26 -3.22 10.12
N LEU A 7 -5.80 -2.31 9.25
CA LEU A 7 -5.10 -1.09 9.66
C LEU A 7 -5.92 -0.29 10.68
N ARG A 8 -7.23 -0.19 10.48
CA ARG A 8 -8.09 0.52 11.42
C ARG A 8 -8.12 -0.12 12.80
N THR A 9 -7.94 -1.43 12.93
CA THR A 9 -7.86 -2.08 14.26
C THR A 9 -6.58 -1.77 15.02
N LEU A 10 -5.55 -1.19 14.37
CA LEU A 10 -4.26 -0.90 14.99
C LEU A 10 -4.20 0.44 15.75
N CYS A 11 -5.23 1.27 15.62
CA CYS A 11 -5.29 2.58 16.27
C CYS A 11 -6.63 2.75 17.03
N PRO A 12 -6.70 3.47 18.16
CA PRO A 12 -7.97 3.79 18.82
C PRO A 12 -8.97 4.46 17.86
N PRO A 13 -10.27 4.15 17.90
CA PRO A 13 -11.30 4.68 16.98
C PRO A 13 -11.32 6.21 16.82
N GLU A 14 -11.00 6.92 17.90
CA GLU A 14 -11.03 8.37 18.02
C GLU A 14 -9.84 9.04 17.33
N VAL A 15 -8.73 8.31 17.18
CA VAL A 15 -7.52 8.79 16.50
C VAL A 15 -7.72 8.67 14.99
N ARG A 16 -7.58 9.79 14.28
CA ARG A 16 -7.63 9.79 12.81
C ARG A 16 -6.41 9.09 12.23
N ILE A 17 -6.64 8.19 11.29
CA ILE A 17 -5.55 7.60 10.48
C ILE A 17 -5.50 8.31 9.12
N ALA A 18 -4.29 8.61 8.65
CA ALA A 18 -4.06 9.16 7.32
C ALA A 18 -3.33 8.11 6.46
N LEU A 19 -3.93 7.74 5.34
CA LEU A 19 -3.36 6.83 4.35
C LEU A 19 -2.88 7.64 3.15
N VAL A 20 -1.57 7.67 2.93
CA VAL A 20 -0.99 8.28 1.73
C VAL A 20 -0.89 7.22 0.64
N CYS A 21 -1.47 7.46 -0.52
CA CYS A 21 -1.42 6.53 -1.65
C CYS A 21 -1.38 7.26 -3.00
N ASP A 22 -1.02 6.55 -4.07
CA ASP A 22 -1.15 7.09 -5.41
C ASP A 22 -2.63 7.25 -5.82
N ASN A 23 -2.87 7.91 -6.95
CA ASN A 23 -4.22 8.13 -7.48
C ASN A 23 -4.71 7.01 -8.40
N PHE A 24 -4.19 5.78 -8.25
CA PHE A 24 -4.66 4.65 -9.03
C PHE A 24 -6.15 4.41 -8.81
N SER A 25 -6.90 4.09 -9.88
CA SER A 25 -8.37 4.04 -9.84
C SER A 25 -8.98 3.11 -8.78
N ALA A 26 -8.24 2.07 -8.35
CA ALA A 26 -8.66 1.17 -7.28
C ALA A 26 -8.64 1.81 -5.88
N HIS A 27 -7.84 2.87 -5.70
CA HIS A 27 -7.76 3.66 -4.48
C HIS A 27 -8.80 4.79 -4.46
N LEU A 28 -9.37 5.14 -5.61
CA LEU A 28 -10.32 6.24 -5.72
C LEU A 28 -11.75 5.81 -5.42
N THR A 29 -12.54 6.75 -4.91
CA THR A 29 -14.00 6.66 -5.01
C THR A 29 -14.39 7.08 -6.41
N THR A 30 -14.84 6.14 -7.22
CA THR A 30 -15.26 6.36 -8.60
C THR A 30 -16.74 6.03 -8.78
N LYS A 31 -17.32 6.40 -9.93
CA LYS A 31 -18.69 5.99 -10.30
C LYS A 31 -18.88 4.47 -10.28
N ARG A 32 -17.83 3.70 -10.63
CA ARG A 32 -17.87 2.23 -10.71
C ARG A 32 -17.56 1.55 -9.38
N CYS A 33 -16.71 2.16 -8.56
CA CYS A 33 -16.31 1.64 -7.26
C CYS A 33 -16.38 2.75 -6.22
N GLN A 34 -17.45 2.74 -5.43
CA GLN A 34 -17.67 3.75 -4.39
C GLN A 34 -17.15 3.32 -3.03
N ARG A 35 -16.50 2.15 -2.88
CA ARG A 35 -16.23 1.54 -1.56
C ARG A 35 -15.28 2.35 -0.66
N VAL A 36 -14.38 3.12 -1.25
CA VAL A 36 -13.28 3.76 -0.53
C VAL A 36 -13.75 4.95 0.31
N GLY A 37 -14.52 5.87 -0.26
CA GLY A 37 -14.97 7.11 0.39
C GLY A 37 -15.89 6.88 1.59
N PRO A 38 -16.97 6.08 1.47
CA PRO A 38 -17.82 5.68 2.58
C PRO A 38 -17.04 4.96 3.69
N TRP A 39 -16.06 4.12 3.33
CA TRP A 39 -15.21 3.49 4.33
C TRP A 39 -14.37 4.53 5.07
N ALA A 40 -13.72 5.44 4.36
CA ALA A 40 -12.90 6.49 4.96
C ALA A 40 -13.72 7.37 5.93
N ALA A 41 -14.90 7.83 5.48
CA ALA A 41 -15.83 8.62 6.27
C ALA A 41 -16.32 7.89 7.53
N ALA A 42 -16.68 6.60 7.42
CA ALA A 42 -17.18 5.82 8.54
C ALA A 42 -16.10 5.43 9.57
N ASN A 43 -14.81 5.49 9.20
CA ASN A 43 -13.72 4.95 10.02
C ASN A 43 -12.78 6.03 10.59
N ASN A 44 -13.15 7.31 10.51
CA ASN A 44 -12.27 8.44 10.87
C ASN A 44 -10.91 8.30 10.16
N ALA A 45 -10.94 7.97 8.87
CA ALA A 45 -9.76 7.77 8.06
C ALA A 45 -9.74 8.80 6.94
N GLU A 46 -8.55 9.34 6.68
CA GLU A 46 -8.29 10.25 5.57
C GLU A 46 -7.42 9.52 4.54
N ILE A 47 -7.74 9.71 3.26
CA ILE A 47 -6.94 9.16 2.16
C ILE A 47 -6.38 10.34 1.38
N ALA A 48 -5.07 10.52 1.47
CA ALA A 48 -4.33 11.60 0.82
C ALA A 48 -3.68 11.04 -0.46
N TYR A 49 -4.13 11.53 -1.61
CA TYR A 49 -3.60 11.09 -2.90
C TYR A 49 -2.40 11.92 -3.33
N THR A 50 -1.34 11.26 -3.81
CA THR A 50 -0.26 11.96 -4.51
C THR A 50 -0.71 12.43 -5.90
N PRO A 51 -0.17 13.55 -6.43
CA PRO A 51 -0.46 13.98 -7.79
C PRO A 51 -0.04 12.94 -8.85
N THR A 52 -0.63 13.02 -10.03
CA THR A 52 -0.27 12.19 -11.18
C THR A 52 1.22 12.30 -11.49
N ASN A 53 1.87 11.18 -11.81
CA ASN A 53 3.30 11.10 -12.13
C ASN A 53 4.23 11.63 -11.02
N SER A 54 3.77 11.66 -9.77
CA SER A 54 4.55 12.14 -8.61
C SER A 54 4.87 11.00 -7.65
N SER A 55 5.37 9.92 -8.23
CA SER A 55 5.66 8.65 -7.57
C SER A 55 6.66 8.82 -6.40
N TRP A 56 7.64 9.72 -6.57
CA TRP A 56 8.61 10.14 -5.56
C TRP A 56 8.03 10.74 -4.27
N LEU A 57 6.78 11.23 -4.28
CA LEU A 57 6.08 11.68 -3.06
C LEU A 57 5.51 10.50 -2.25
N ASN A 58 5.31 9.35 -2.89
CA ASN A 58 4.84 8.15 -2.23
C ASN A 58 6.01 7.45 -1.53
N ARG A 59 6.06 7.56 -0.19
CA ARG A 59 7.21 7.11 0.62
C ARG A 59 7.56 5.64 0.44
N ILE A 60 6.59 4.79 0.08
CA ILE A 60 6.85 3.36 -0.14
C ILE A 60 7.75 3.12 -1.35
N GLU A 61 7.74 4.02 -2.35
CA GLU A 61 8.51 3.81 -3.57
C GLU A 61 10.02 3.84 -3.33
N ALA A 62 10.49 4.66 -2.38
CA ALA A 62 11.89 4.67 -1.98
C ALA A 62 12.36 3.32 -1.41
N GLN A 63 11.44 2.50 -0.88
CA GLN A 63 11.77 1.17 -0.35
C GLN A 63 11.92 0.11 -1.45
N PHE A 64 11.31 0.34 -2.63
CA PHE A 64 11.32 -0.65 -3.70
C PHE A 64 12.69 -0.85 -4.35
N THR A 65 13.56 0.16 -4.34
CA THR A 65 14.91 0.05 -4.91
C THR A 65 15.73 -1.01 -4.19
N ALA A 66 15.86 -0.93 -2.87
CA ALA A 66 16.63 -1.89 -2.09
C ALA A 66 15.98 -3.29 -2.11
N LEU A 67 14.66 -3.36 -2.00
CA LEU A 67 13.91 -4.62 -2.10
C LEU A 67 14.18 -5.32 -3.42
N ARG A 68 14.07 -4.60 -4.55
CA ARG A 68 14.32 -5.15 -5.87
C ARG A 68 15.75 -5.65 -6.00
N TYR A 69 16.71 -4.83 -5.60
CA TYR A 69 18.13 -5.19 -5.71
C TYR A 69 18.45 -6.48 -4.95
N ILE A 70 17.92 -6.62 -3.73
CA ILE A 70 18.23 -7.77 -2.86
C ILE A 70 17.45 -9.03 -3.24
N THR A 71 16.22 -8.87 -3.73
CA THR A 71 15.30 -10.01 -3.86
C THR A 71 15.02 -10.43 -5.30
N LEU A 72 15.31 -9.57 -6.29
CA LEU A 72 14.92 -9.78 -7.69
C LEU A 72 16.07 -9.63 -8.68
N ASP A 73 17.00 -8.69 -8.47
CA ASP A 73 18.07 -8.46 -9.43
C ASP A 73 19.10 -9.60 -9.39
N GLY A 74 19.45 -10.14 -10.57
CA GLY A 74 20.44 -11.21 -10.70
C GLY A 74 19.98 -12.59 -10.19
N THR A 75 18.71 -12.74 -9.83
CA THR A 75 18.13 -14.02 -9.36
C THR A 75 17.28 -14.68 -10.43
N ASP A 76 17.42 -16.00 -10.60
CA ASP A 76 16.56 -16.83 -11.45
C ASP A 76 15.65 -17.70 -10.58
N HIS A 77 14.58 -17.07 -10.03
CA HIS A 77 13.61 -17.79 -9.19
C HIS A 77 12.84 -18.79 -10.03
N VAL A 78 12.88 -20.07 -9.66
CA VAL A 78 12.22 -21.16 -10.40
C VAL A 78 10.69 -21.10 -10.23
N SER A 79 10.21 -20.35 -9.23
CA SER A 79 8.77 -20.17 -9.00
C SER A 79 8.42 -18.85 -8.31
N HIS A 80 7.17 -18.41 -8.46
CA HIS A 80 6.63 -17.28 -7.69
C HIS A 80 6.63 -17.51 -6.17
N LYS A 81 6.58 -18.77 -5.72
CA LYS A 81 6.67 -19.10 -4.30
C LYS A 81 8.05 -18.76 -3.73
N GLU A 82 9.09 -19.07 -4.49
CA GLU A 82 10.47 -18.78 -4.14
C GLU A 82 10.73 -17.27 -4.12
N GLN A 83 10.36 -16.56 -5.19
CA GLN A 83 10.43 -15.10 -5.26
C GLN A 83 9.69 -14.44 -4.08
N GLY A 84 8.46 -14.87 -3.80
CA GLY A 84 7.67 -14.38 -2.68
C GLY A 84 8.27 -14.72 -1.31
N SER A 85 9.02 -15.81 -1.17
CA SER A 85 9.76 -16.13 0.05
C SER A 85 10.92 -15.17 0.26
N MET A 86 11.66 -14.81 -0.79
CA MET A 86 12.76 -13.86 -0.71
C MET A 86 12.30 -12.46 -0.34
N ILE A 87 11.20 -11.99 -0.95
CA ILE A 87 10.57 -10.71 -0.58
C ILE A 87 10.17 -10.70 0.89
N ARG A 88 9.53 -11.76 1.40
CA ARG A 88 9.14 -11.85 2.82
C ARG A 88 10.34 -11.84 3.77
N ARG A 89 11.43 -12.53 3.43
CA ARG A 89 12.66 -12.51 4.22
C ARG A 89 13.26 -11.11 4.32
N TYR A 90 13.26 -10.36 3.21
CA TYR A 90 13.70 -8.97 3.21
C TYR A 90 12.83 -8.06 4.10
N ILE A 91 11.50 -8.25 4.08
CA ILE A 91 10.57 -7.42 4.86
C ILE A 91 10.66 -7.68 6.38
N ILE A 92 10.99 -8.91 6.79
CA ILE A 92 11.04 -9.31 8.22
C ILE A 92 12.35 -8.89 8.90
N TRP A 93 13.42 -8.68 8.14
CA TRP A 93 14.72 -8.26 8.65
C TRP A 93 14.70 -6.79 9.11
#